data_AF-A0A382JM53-F1
#
_entry.id   AF-A0A382JM53-F1
#
_cell.length_a   1.000
_cell.length_b   1.000
_cell.length_c   1.000
_cell.angle_alpha   90.00
_cell.angle_beta   90.00
_cell.angle_gamma   90.00
#
_symmetry.space_group_name_H-M   'P 1'
#
loop_
_entity.id
_entity.type
_entity.pdbx_description
1 polymer ?
#
loop_
_entity_poly.entity_id
_entity_poly.type
_entity_poly.pdbx_seq_one_letter_code
_entity_poly.pdbx_strand_id
1 'polypeptide(L)'
;MSPNLSAIFYLISGVLFILALRGLSSPETSRQGNLFGILGMVIAIVVTFLLIGNFSTSLIYVLLFLLIGGAIGAFIAFRIPMTAMPELVAGFHSLVGLAAVFVAISAFLKPEVFHLGNPGNIKLS
;
A
#
# COMPACT_ATOMS: atom_id res chain seq x y z
N MET A 1 -0.46 -11.27 16.06
CA MET A 1 -0.54 -9.93 16.70
C MET A 1 -1.97 -9.69 17.17
N SER A 2 -2.22 -9.00 18.29
CA SER A 2 -3.61 -8.70 18.70
C SER A 2 -4.23 -7.61 17.81
N PRO A 3 -5.55 -7.64 17.54
CA PRO A 3 -6.21 -6.66 16.67
C PRO A 3 -6.01 -5.21 17.14
N ASN A 4 -6.07 -4.98 18.45
CA ASN A 4 -5.87 -3.66 19.04
C ASN A 4 -4.44 -3.14 18.81
N LEU A 5 -3.45 -4.02 18.88
CA LEU A 5 -2.05 -3.64 18.66
C LEU A 5 -1.80 -3.31 17.18
N SER A 6 -2.36 -4.09 16.25
CA SER A 6 -2.29 -3.73 14.82
C SER A 6 -2.99 -2.40 14.51
N ALA A 7 -4.13 -2.12 15.14
CA ALA A 7 -4.84 -0.86 14.97
C ALA A 7 -4.01 0.35 15.43
N ILE A 8 -3.31 0.23 16.56
CA ILE A 8 -2.40 1.29 17.06
C ILE A 8 -1.26 1.53 16.06
N PHE A 9 -0.63 0.48 15.51
CA PHE A 9 0.43 0.68 14.53
C PHE A 9 -0.08 1.27 13.21
N TYR A 10 -1.28 0.90 12.75
CA TYR A 10 -1.89 1.55 11.59
C TYR A 10 -2.23 3.01 11.87
N LEU A 11 -2.66 3.37 13.08
CA LEU A 11 -2.84 4.75 13.49
C LEU A 11 -1.51 5.53 13.45
N ILE A 12 -0.44 4.95 14.00
CA ILE A 12 0.91 5.56 13.96
C ILE A 12 1.36 5.78 12.51
N SER A 13 1.18 4.77 11.64
CA SER A 13 1.49 4.88 10.21
C SER A 13 0.67 6.00 9.55
N GLY A 14 -0.63 6.11 9.84
CA GLY A 14 -1.49 7.19 9.36
C GLY A 14 -1.01 8.57 9.80
N VAL A 15 -0.62 8.74 11.07
CA VAL A 15 -0.05 10.00 11.58
C VAL A 15 1.26 10.34 10.86
N LEU A 16 2.12 9.36 10.61
CA LEU A 16 3.37 9.58 9.86
C LEU A 16 3.11 10.03 8.41
N PHE A 17 2.08 9.50 7.74
CA PHE A 17 1.71 10.00 6.41
C PHE A 17 1.20 11.44 6.42
N ILE A 18 0.45 11.84 7.45
CA ILE A 18 0.04 13.25 7.62
C ILE A 18 1.26 14.15 7.83
N LEU A 19 2.20 13.73 8.68
CA LEU A 19 3.45 14.46 8.91
C LEU A 19 4.35 14.50 7.66
N ALA A 20 4.32 13.46 6.83
CA ALA A 20 5.03 13.40 5.56
C ALA A 20 4.52 14.48 4.59
N LEU A 21 3.20 14.55 4.39
CA LEU A 21 2.57 15.58 3.52
C LEU A 21 2.84 17.00 4.04
N ARG A 22 2.78 17.19 5.37
CA ARG A 22 3.14 18.48 5.98
C ARG A 22 4.60 18.85 5.71
N GLY A 23 5.53 17.92 5.92
CA GLY A 23 6.96 18.17 5.71
C GLY A 23 7.33 18.39 4.23
N LEU A 24 6.63 17.75 3.30
CA LEU A 24 6.85 17.95 1.86
C LEU A 24 6.37 19.33 1.35
N SER A 25 5.59 20.06 2.15
CA SER A 25 5.06 21.37 1.79
C SER A 25 6.06 22.53 1.95
N SER A 26 7.25 22.31 2.54
CA SER A 26 8.30 23.32 2.67
C SER A 26 9.69 22.75 2.30
N PRO A 27 10.55 23.51 1.59
CA PRO A 27 11.89 23.03 1.22
C PRO A 27 12.76 22.67 2.43
N GLU A 28 12.62 23.40 3.54
CA GLU A 28 13.41 23.22 4.77
C GLU A 28 13.08 21.89 5.46
N THR A 29 11.82 21.44 5.37
CA THR A 29 11.33 20.22 6.04
C THR A 29 11.13 19.04 5.08
N SER A 30 11.32 19.24 3.77
CA SER A 30 11.04 18.24 2.72
C SER A 30 11.74 16.89 2.94
N ARG A 31 13.03 16.92 3.32
CA ARG A 31 13.79 15.68 3.60
C ARG A 31 13.23 14.90 4.78
N GLN A 32 12.81 15.61 5.83
CA GLN A 32 12.20 15.00 7.01
C GLN A 32 10.79 14.46 6.67
N GLY A 33 10.01 15.20 5.88
CA GLY A 33 8.72 14.75 5.37
C GLY A 33 8.83 13.44 4.59
N ASN A 34 9.81 13.34 3.68
CA ASN A 34 10.05 12.10 2.94
C ASN A 34 10.40 10.91 3.87
N LEU A 35 11.23 11.14 4.89
CA LEU A 35 11.57 10.09 5.88
C LEU A 35 10.34 9.59 6.64
N PHE A 36 9.45 10.49 7.07
CA PHE A 36 8.19 10.10 7.71
C PHE A 36 7.31 9.25 6.79
N GLY A 37 7.26 9.57 5.50
CA GLY A 37 6.54 8.78 4.51
C GLY A 37 7.10 7.36 4.38
N ILE A 38 8.44 7.23 4.31
CA ILE A 38 9.12 5.94 4.26
C ILE A 38 8.82 5.11 5.52
N LEU A 39 8.97 5.70 6.71
CA LEU A 39 8.69 5.02 7.97
C LEU A 39 7.22 4.59 8.09
N GLY A 40 6.28 5.46 7.69
CA GLY A 40 4.86 5.15 7.66
C GLY A 40 4.55 3.94 6.79
N MET A 41 5.10 3.90 5.58
CA MET A 41 4.90 2.78 4.65
C MET A 41 5.53 1.48 5.16
N VAL A 42 6.75 1.53 5.71
CA VAL A 42 7.42 0.36 6.29
C VAL A 42 6.58 -0.23 7.43
N ILE A 43 6.07 0.60 8.34
CA ILE A 43 5.20 0.14 9.44
C ILE A 43 3.95 -0.54 8.89
N ALA A 44 3.26 0.08 7.93
CA ALA A 44 2.03 -0.48 7.35
C ALA A 44 2.27 -1.87 6.73
N ILE A 45 3.35 -2.03 5.95
CA ILE A 45 3.70 -3.29 5.30
C ILE A 45 4.02 -4.36 6.36
N VAL A 46 4.90 -4.05 7.32
CA VAL A 46 5.34 -5.00 8.35
C VAL A 46 4.16 -5.47 9.21
N VAL A 47 3.30 -4.54 9.63
CA VAL A 47 2.10 -4.86 10.45
C VAL A 47 1.14 -5.76 9.67
N THR A 48 0.94 -5.51 8.38
CA THR A 48 0.10 -6.35 7.52
C THR A 48 0.60 -7.78 7.46
N PHE A 49 1.92 -7.97 7.30
CA PHE A 49 2.55 -9.29 7.29
C PHE A 49 2.44 -10.00 8.66
N LEU A 50 2.69 -9.27 9.76
CA LEU A 50 2.57 -9.81 11.12
C LEU A 50 1.14 -10.14 11.53
N LEU A 51 0.15 -9.48 10.94
CA LEU A 51 -1.28 -9.75 11.18
C LEU A 51 -1.71 -11.07 10.53
N ILE A 52 -1.26 -11.32 9.29
CA ILE A 52 -1.56 -12.57 8.58
C ILE A 52 -0.93 -13.76 9.32
N GLY A 53 0.31 -13.63 9.80
CA GLY A 53 0.96 -14.57 10.73
C GLY A 53 1.19 -16.00 10.23
N ASN A 54 0.70 -16.35 9.04
CA ASN A 54 0.74 -17.69 8.49
C ASN A 54 1.74 -17.79 7.33
N PHE A 55 2.93 -18.35 7.59
CA PHE A 55 4.01 -18.58 6.61
C PHE A 55 3.67 -19.66 5.56
N SER A 56 2.56 -19.46 4.85
CA SER A 56 2.13 -20.30 3.74
C SER A 56 2.84 -19.92 2.44
N THR A 57 2.77 -20.80 1.43
CA THR A 57 3.27 -20.54 0.08
C THR A 57 2.72 -19.24 -0.52
N SER A 58 1.48 -18.88 -0.18
CA SER A 58 0.86 -17.61 -0.59
C SER A 58 1.63 -16.40 -0.11
N LEU A 59 2.17 -16.46 1.12
CA LEU A 59 2.96 -15.37 1.68
C LEU A 59 4.29 -15.19 0.92
N ILE A 60 4.91 -16.29 0.49
CA ILE A 60 6.11 -16.27 -0.35
C ILE A 60 5.82 -15.58 -1.68
N TYR A 61 4.69 -15.88 -2.33
CA TYR A 61 4.30 -15.21 -3.56
C TYR A 61 4.09 -13.70 -3.37
N VAL A 62 3.41 -13.28 -2.30
CA VAL A 62 3.21 -11.85 -2.01
C VAL A 62 4.56 -11.14 -1.84
N LEU A 63 5.49 -11.72 -1.06
CA LEU A 63 6.81 -11.13 -0.85
C LEU A 63 7.60 -11.03 -2.16
N LEU A 64 7.54 -12.08 -2.98
CA LEU A 64 8.21 -12.13 -4.28
C LEU A 64 7.68 -11.06 -5.24
N PHE A 65 6.37 -10.93 -5.38
CA PHE A 65 5.78 -9.88 -6.23
C PHE A 65 6.00 -8.47 -5.69
N LEU A 66 6.00 -8.29 -4.36
CA LEU A 66 6.33 -7.02 -3.72
C LEU A 66 7.78 -6.60 -4.01
N LEU A 67 8.73 -7.53 -3.91
CA LEU A 67 10.13 -7.27 -4.23
C LEU A 67 10.34 -6.98 -5.72
N ILE A 68 9.73 -7.76 -6.61
CA ILE A 68 9.85 -7.54 -8.06
C ILE A 68 9.25 -6.19 -8.45
N GLY A 69 8.01 -5.90 -8.02
CA GLY A 69 7.34 -4.64 -8.31
C GLY A 69 8.09 -3.43 -7.73
N GLY A 70 8.54 -3.55 -6.48
CA GLY A 70 9.34 -2.51 -5.82
C GLY A 70 10.69 -2.27 -6.50
N ALA A 71 11.40 -3.33 -6.90
CA ALA A 71 12.69 -3.21 -7.59
C ALA A 71 12.55 -2.59 -8.98
N ILE A 72 11.55 -3.02 -9.77
CA ILE A 72 11.28 -2.44 -11.09
C ILE A 72 10.89 -0.96 -10.95
N GLY A 73 9.98 -0.64 -10.03
CA GLY A 73 9.57 0.74 -9.78
C GLY A 73 10.73 1.64 -9.35
N ALA A 74 11.58 1.16 -8.43
CA ALA A 74 12.77 1.87 -8.02
C ALA A 74 13.74 2.08 -9.19
N PHE A 75 14.03 1.03 -9.96
CA PHE A 75 14.93 1.12 -11.11
C PHE A 75 14.46 2.15 -12.14
N ILE A 76 13.17 2.15 -12.49
CA ILE A 76 12.60 3.14 -13.41
C ILE A 76 12.73 4.55 -12.83
N ALA A 77 12.36 4.74 -11.55
CA ALA A 77 12.44 6.04 -10.88
C ALA A 77 13.88 6.60 -10.82
N PHE A 78 14.90 5.74 -10.70
CA PHE A 78 16.31 6.16 -10.71
C PHE A 78 16.84 6.53 -12.10
N ARG A 79 16.22 6.05 -13.18
CA ARG A 79 16.72 6.21 -14.55
C ARG A 79 15.99 7.27 -15.37
N ILE A 80 14.79 7.67 -14.94
CA ILE A 80 13.98 8.67 -15.64
C ILE A 80 14.69 10.05 -15.65
N PRO A 81 14.66 10.81 -16.76
CA PRO A 81 15.11 12.20 -16.74
C PRO A 81 14.12 13.07 -15.95
N MET A 82 14.63 14.08 -15.23
CA MET A 82 13.79 14.99 -14.42
C MET A 82 12.76 15.77 -15.25
N THR A 83 12.98 15.91 -16.56
CA THR A 83 12.04 16.53 -17.50
C THR A 83 10.79 15.68 -17.76
N ALA A 84 10.87 14.36 -17.58
CA ALA A 84 9.76 13.42 -17.79
C ALA A 84 9.11 12.97 -16.47
N MET A 85 9.40 13.64 -15.35
CA MET A 85 8.79 13.33 -14.05
C MET A 85 7.25 13.38 -14.07
N PRO A 86 6.58 14.35 -14.74
CA PRO A 86 5.12 14.36 -14.81
C PRO A 86 4.53 13.08 -15.43
N GLU A 87 5.16 12.56 -16.49
CA GLU A 87 4.72 11.33 -17.18
C GLU A 87 4.94 10.10 -16.31
N LEU A 88 6.08 10.02 -15.62
CA LEU A 88 6.34 8.91 -14.69
C LEU A 88 5.32 8.88 -13.55
N VAL A 89 5.00 10.05 -12.97
CA VAL A 89 4.00 10.14 -11.89
C VAL A 89 2.62 9.71 -12.38
N ALA A 90 2.20 10.14 -13.58
CA ALA A 90 0.94 9.70 -14.18
C ALA A 90 0.93 8.17 -14.41
N GLY A 91 2.03 7.61 -14.91
CA GLY A 91 2.21 6.17 -15.07
C GLY A 91 2.06 5.40 -13.75
N PHE A 92 2.74 5.82 -12.69
CA PHE A 92 2.61 5.17 -11.38
C PHE A 92 1.21 5.33 -10.78
N HIS A 93 0.53 6.46 -10.98
CA HIS A 93 -0.84 6.64 -10.49
C HIS A 93 -1.83 5.68 -11.20
N SER A 94 -1.63 5.43 -12.50
CA SER A 94 -2.44 4.45 -13.25
C SER A 94 -2.28 3.02 -12.70
N LEU A 95 -1.07 2.64 -12.27
CA LEU A 95 -0.79 1.33 -11.67
C LEU A 95 -1.45 1.18 -10.29
N VAL A 96 -1.48 2.25 -9.48
CA VAL A 96 -2.22 2.26 -8.21
C VAL A 96 -3.72 2.06 -8.45
N GLY A 97 -4.28 2.72 -9.47
CA GLY A 97 -5.67 2.52 -9.88
C GLY A 97 -5.95 1.07 -10.31
N LEU A 98 -5.07 0.47 -11.11
CA LEU A 98 -5.19 -0.93 -11.51
C LEU A 98 -5.14 -1.89 -10.32
N ALA A 99 -4.25 -1.65 -9.34
CA ALA A 99 -4.19 -2.44 -8.12
C ALA A 99 -5.49 -2.38 -7.32
N ALA A 100 -6.11 -1.19 -7.20
CA ALA A 100 -7.41 -1.03 -6.56
C ALA A 100 -8.52 -1.80 -7.29
N VAL A 101 -8.51 -1.80 -8.63
CA VAL A 101 -9.44 -2.61 -9.45
C VAL A 101 -9.27 -4.10 -9.18
N PHE A 102 -8.04 -4.62 -9.10
CA PHE A 102 -7.81 -6.04 -8.78
C PHE A 102 -8.28 -6.41 -7.37
N VAL A 103 -8.08 -5.53 -6.39
CA VAL A 103 -8.63 -5.73 -5.04
C VAL A 103 -10.16 -5.77 -5.07
N ALA A 104 -10.80 -4.86 -5.81
CA ALA A 104 -12.25 -4.82 -5.95
C ALA A 104 -12.81 -6.08 -6.65
N ILE A 105 -12.16 -6.56 -7.72
CA ILE A 105 -12.53 -7.81 -8.40
C ILE A 105 -12.39 -9.00 -7.42
N SER A 106 -11.29 -9.05 -6.65
CA SER A 106 -11.10 -10.09 -5.63
C SER A 106 -12.21 -10.07 -4.59
N ALA A 107 -12.63 -8.89 -4.14
CA ALA A 107 -13.72 -8.74 -3.18
C ALA A 107 -15.08 -9.12 -3.77
N PHE A 108 -15.32 -8.82 -5.05
CA PHE A 108 -16.54 -9.21 -5.75
C PHE A 108 -16.63 -10.74 -5.93
N LEU A 109 -15.52 -11.40 -6.30
CA LEU A 109 -15.50 -12.85 -6.51
C LEU A 109 -15.56 -13.67 -5.22
N LYS A 110 -15.02 -13.14 -4.11
CA LYS A 110 -15.00 -13.79 -2.79
C LYS A 110 -15.39 -12.82 -1.68
N PRO A 111 -16.66 -12.38 -1.61
CA PRO A 111 -17.11 -11.36 -0.66
C PRO A 111 -17.01 -11.81 0.80
N GLU A 112 -17.08 -13.11 1.06
CA GLU A 112 -17.00 -13.72 2.39
C GLU A 112 -15.66 -13.42 3.08
N VAL A 113 -14.56 -13.43 2.31
CA VAL A 113 -13.19 -13.17 2.81
C VAL A 113 -13.03 -11.72 3.28
N PHE A 114 -13.85 -10.81 2.73
CA PHE A 114 -13.86 -9.38 3.07
C PHE A 114 -15.00 -9.00 4.02
N HIS A 115 -15.76 -9.97 4.54
CA HIS A 115 -16.94 -9.75 5.37
C HIS A 115 -18.03 -8.89 4.72
N LEU A 116 -18.16 -8.94 3.39
CA LEU A 116 -19.15 -8.18 2.62
C LEU A 116 -20.50 -8.91 2.45
N GLY A 117 -20.54 -10.21 2.74
CA GLY A 117 -21.72 -11.07 2.59
C GLY A 117 -21.41 -12.35 1.80
N ASN A 118 -22.46 -13.14 1.53
CA ASN A 118 -22.35 -14.39 0.76
C ASN A 118 -22.88 -14.19 -0.67
N PRO A 119 -22.28 -14.83 -1.69
CA PRO A 119 -22.81 -14.82 -3.05
C PRO A 119 -24.28 -15.29 -3.07
N GLY A 120 -25.16 -14.53 -3.72
CA GLY A 120 -26.60 -14.83 -3.80
C GLY A 120 -27.44 -14.31 -2.63
N ASN A 121 -26.83 -13.70 -1.59
CA ASN A 121 -27.56 -13.12 -0.46
C ASN A 121 -28.01 -11.66 -0.70
N ILE A 122 -27.91 -11.18 -1.94
CA ILE A 122 -28.44 -9.87 -2.33
C ILE A 122 -29.95 -10.01 -2.39
N LYS A 123 -30.67 -9.39 -1.45
CA LYS A 123 -32.13 -9.34 -1.48
C LYS A 123 -32.58 -8.53 -2.70
N LEU A 124 -33.01 -9.23 -3.74
CA LEU A 124 -33.73 -8.66 -4.86
C LEU A 124 -35.20 -8.63 -4.47
N SER A 125 -35.58 -7.57 -3.74
CA SER A 125 -36.89 -7.36 -3.08
C SER A 125 -37.24 -8.32 -1.93
#